data_AF-A0A5N6RT35-F1
#
_entry.id   AF-A0A5N6RT35-F1
#
_cell.length_a   1.000
_cell.length_b   1.000
_cell.length_c   1.000
_cell.angle_alpha   90.00
_cell.angle_beta   90.00
_cell.angle_gamma   90.00
#
_symmetry.space_group_name_H-M   'P 1'
#
loop_
_entity.id
_entity.type
_entity.pdbx_description
1 polymer ?
#
loop_
_entity_poly.entity_id
_entity_poly.type
_entity_poly.pdbx_seq_one_letter_code
_entity_poly.pdbx_strand_id
1 'polypeptide(L)'
;MSAPKAKLLCSFGGELTGQLGGVSYVGGKTRLVLVDRSLSFEGLRSKMIQLSCVAPSCIEIKFQLPDETLDSRLVSVECDDDVVAMLSEFEASQRIPLYLFDTGADSFLRLGSVFGC
;
A
#
# COMPACT_ATOMS: atom_id res chain seq x y z
N MET A 1 19.59 -10.68 -19.26
CA MET A 1 19.05 -11.13 -17.96
C MET A 1 18.04 -10.07 -17.53
N SER A 2 16.75 -10.39 -17.50
CA SER A 2 15.73 -9.39 -17.19
C SER A 2 15.87 -9.00 -15.71
N ALA A 3 16.07 -7.71 -15.43
CA ALA A 3 16.01 -7.20 -14.07
C ALA A 3 14.71 -7.70 -13.40
N PRO A 4 14.79 -8.26 -12.18
CA PRO A 4 13.60 -8.78 -11.52
C PRO A 4 12.69 -7.62 -11.14
N LYS A 5 11.53 -7.54 -11.80
CA LYS A 5 10.48 -6.56 -11.51
C LYS A 5 9.62 -7.07 -10.36
N ALA A 6 9.32 -6.21 -9.38
CA ALA A 6 8.38 -6.53 -8.32
C ALA A 6 6.95 -6.19 -8.73
N LYS A 7 6.00 -6.98 -8.24
CA LYS A 7 4.57 -6.82 -8.50
C LYS A 7 3.90 -6.19 -7.29
N LEU A 8 3.47 -4.96 -7.42
CA LEU A 8 2.80 -4.20 -6.37
C LEU A 8 1.29 -4.19 -6.64
N LEU A 9 0.48 -4.62 -5.67
CA LEU A 9 -0.97 -4.50 -5.69
C LEU A 9 -1.36 -3.24 -4.93
N CYS A 10 -1.55 -2.15 -5.66
CA CYS A 10 -1.84 -0.84 -5.08
C CYS A 10 -3.36 -0.63 -4.97
N SER A 11 -3.87 -0.60 -3.75
CA SER A 11 -5.28 -0.30 -3.45
C SER A 11 -5.42 1.14 -2.97
N PHE A 12 -6.33 1.88 -3.57
CA PHE A 12 -6.55 3.31 -3.29
C PHE A 12 -8.01 3.74 -3.48
N GLY A 13 -8.40 4.86 -2.83
CA GLY A 13 -9.70 5.50 -3.01
C GLY A 13 -10.88 4.70 -2.45
N GLY A 14 -10.64 3.85 -1.46
CA GLY A 14 -11.64 3.03 -0.77
C GLY A 14 -11.29 2.90 0.70
N GLU A 15 -12.06 2.10 1.42
CA GLU A 15 -11.89 1.89 2.86
C GLU A 15 -11.40 0.46 3.14
N LEU A 16 -10.49 0.32 4.10
CA LEU A 16 -10.10 -0.99 4.61
C LEU A 16 -11.17 -1.47 5.56
N THR A 17 -12.00 -2.39 5.08
CA THR A 17 -12.97 -3.10 5.91
C THR A 17 -12.38 -4.45 6.29
N GLY A 18 -12.18 -4.70 7.59
CA GLY A 18 -11.91 -6.04 8.10
C GLY A 18 -13.19 -6.86 8.07
N GLN A 19 -13.29 -7.87 7.19
CA GLN A 19 -14.32 -8.91 7.31
C GLN A 19 -13.72 -10.14 7.97
N LEU A 20 -14.55 -10.93 8.66
CA LEU A 20 -14.18 -12.22 9.26
C LEU A 20 -13.46 -13.11 8.24
N GLY A 21 -12.12 -13.09 8.25
CA GLY A 21 -11.24 -13.80 7.29
C GLY A 21 -10.19 -12.95 6.57
N GLY A 22 -10.16 -11.62 6.76
CA GLY A 22 -9.06 -10.76 6.31
C GLY A 22 -9.46 -9.32 5.98
N VAL A 23 -8.47 -8.50 5.63
CA VAL A 23 -8.69 -7.09 5.27
C VAL A 23 -9.09 -6.98 3.80
N SER A 24 -10.28 -6.45 3.54
CA SER A 24 -10.79 -6.21 2.19
C SER A 24 -10.91 -4.71 1.93
N TYR A 25 -10.35 -4.26 0.82
CA TYR A 25 -10.48 -2.87 0.39
C TYR A 25 -11.80 -2.72 -0.36
N VAL A 26 -12.81 -2.09 0.27
CA VAL A 26 -14.17 -1.96 -0.25
C VAL A 26 -14.39 -0.54 -0.78
N GLY A 27 -15.05 -0.43 -1.94
CA GLY A 27 -15.33 0.87 -2.57
C GLY A 27 -14.15 1.54 -3.28
N GLY A 28 -12.95 0.95 -3.20
CA GLY A 28 -11.75 1.47 -3.86
C GLY A 28 -11.41 0.81 -5.20
N LYS A 29 -10.25 1.19 -5.75
CA LYS A 29 -9.66 0.56 -6.93
C LYS A 29 -8.34 -0.10 -6.55
N THR A 30 -8.15 -1.33 -7.01
CA THR A 30 -6.88 -2.04 -6.91
C THR A 30 -6.24 -2.13 -8.29
N ARG A 31 -4.98 -1.68 -8.41
CA ARG A 31 -4.20 -1.78 -9.65
C ARG A 31 -2.90 -2.54 -9.40
N LEU A 32 -2.57 -3.43 -10.32
CA LEU A 32 -1.29 -4.13 -10.33
C LEU A 32 -0.25 -3.27 -11.06
N VAL A 33 0.84 -2.95 -10.38
CA VAL A 33 1.93 -2.11 -10.88
C VAL A 33 3.21 -2.92 -10.85
N LEU A 34 3.95 -2.89 -11.95
CA LEU A 34 5.28 -3.48 -12.02
C LEU A 34 6.31 -2.38 -11.76
N VAL A 35 7.15 -2.57 -10.74
CA VAL A 35 8.26 -1.67 -10.42
C VAL A 35 9.58 -2.40 -10.56
N ASP A 36 10.63 -1.64 -10.83
CA ASP A 36 11.98 -2.18 -10.78
C ASP A 36 12.42 -2.29 -9.31
N ARG A 37 13.27 -3.28 -8.98
CA ARG A 37 13.81 -3.42 -7.62
C ARG A 37 14.77 -2.29 -7.24
N SER A 38 15.27 -1.54 -8.22
CA SER A 38 16.11 -0.35 -8.01
C SER A 38 15.31 0.95 -7.91
N LEU A 39 13.99 0.88 -7.70
CA LEU A 39 13.11 2.05 -7.64
C LEU A 39 13.26 2.80 -6.31
N SER A 40 13.51 4.10 -6.39
CA SER A 40 13.59 4.99 -5.23
C SER A 40 12.21 5.31 -4.66
N PHE A 41 12.16 5.69 -3.38
CA PHE A 41 10.93 6.11 -2.69
C PHE A 41 10.15 7.21 -3.44
N GLU A 42 10.85 8.23 -3.95
CA GLU A 42 10.21 9.30 -4.73
C GLU A 42 9.56 8.78 -6.02
N GLY A 43 10.19 7.79 -6.68
CA GLY A 43 9.65 7.12 -7.86
C GLY A 43 8.45 6.24 -7.54
N LEU A 44 8.46 5.55 -6.40
CA LEU A 44 7.32 4.80 -5.87
C LEU A 44 6.15 5.76 -5.65
N ARG A 45 6.39 6.81 -4.86
CA ARG A 45 5.39 7.79 -4.47
C ARG A 45 4.79 8.49 -5.68
N SER A 46 5.61 8.92 -6.65
CA SER A 46 5.12 9.54 -7.89
C SER A 46 4.20 8.61 -8.68
N LYS A 47 4.54 7.31 -8.80
CA LYS A 47 3.64 6.33 -9.43
C LYS A 47 2.33 6.19 -8.67
N MET A 48 2.39 6.10 -7.34
CA MET A 48 1.21 5.99 -6.48
C MET A 48 0.29 7.21 -6.63
N ILE A 49 0.85 8.42 -6.61
CA ILE A 49 0.16 9.69 -6.83
C ILE A 49 -0.53 9.71 -8.19
N GLN A 50 0.18 9.32 -9.25
CA GLN A 50 -0.39 9.25 -10.59
C GLN A 50 -1.54 8.25 -10.71
N LEU A 51 -1.51 7.16 -9.94
CA LEU A 51 -2.56 6.14 -9.96
C LEU A 51 -3.79 6.56 -9.18
N SER A 52 -3.61 7.18 -8.01
CA SER A 52 -4.72 7.62 -7.15
C SER A 52 -5.31 8.97 -7.55
N CYS A 53 -4.58 9.78 -8.33
CA CYS A 53 -4.96 11.16 -8.68
C CYS A 53 -5.14 12.07 -7.44
N VAL A 54 -4.50 11.70 -6.32
CA VAL A 54 -4.55 12.41 -5.03
C VAL A 54 -3.36 13.37 -4.91
N ALA A 55 -3.49 14.42 -4.09
CA ALA A 55 -2.43 15.40 -3.89
C ALA A 55 -1.13 14.78 -3.34
N PRO A 56 0.05 15.17 -3.85
CA PRO A 56 1.33 14.53 -3.52
C PRO A 56 1.71 14.62 -2.04
N SER A 57 1.28 15.69 -1.35
CA SER A 57 1.56 15.96 0.06
C SER A 57 0.73 15.14 1.03
N CYS A 58 -0.29 14.43 0.57
CA CYS A 58 -1.31 13.84 1.42
C CYS A 58 -1.41 12.32 1.31
N ILE A 59 -0.43 11.62 0.71
CA ILE A 59 -0.49 10.17 0.55
C ILE A 59 0.49 9.48 1.48
N GLU A 60 -0.03 8.56 2.29
CA GLU A 60 0.73 7.63 3.11
C GLU A 60 0.68 6.23 2.48
N ILE A 61 1.86 5.62 2.30
CA ILE A 61 2.01 4.33 1.64
C ILE A 61 2.28 3.28 2.71
N LYS A 62 1.42 2.26 2.78
CA LYS A 62 1.62 1.13 3.70
C LYS A 62 1.56 -0.20 2.98
N PHE A 63 2.37 -1.16 3.39
CA PHE A 63 2.32 -2.54 2.88
C PHE A 63 2.08 -3.53 4.01
N GLN A 64 1.63 -4.72 3.67
CA GLN A 64 1.43 -5.80 4.64
C GLN A 64 2.47 -6.90 4.43
N LEU A 65 3.17 -7.28 5.50
CA LEU A 65 4.16 -8.37 5.51
C LEU A 65 3.49 -9.76 5.39
N PRO A 66 4.19 -10.76 4.82
CA PRO A 66 3.63 -12.09 4.59
C PRO A 66 3.59 -12.99 5.83
N ASP A 67 4.36 -12.70 6.89
CA ASP A 67 4.64 -13.64 8.00
C ASP A 67 3.95 -13.31 9.34
N GLU A 68 3.39 -12.11 9.52
CA GLU A 68 2.79 -11.77 10.82
C GLU A 68 1.33 -12.27 10.92
N THR A 69 1.17 -13.35 11.69
CA THR A 69 -0.10 -13.96 12.18
C THR A 69 -0.99 -13.01 13.00
N LEU A 70 -0.62 -11.74 13.10
CA LEU A 70 -1.39 -10.65 13.69
C LEU A 70 -2.04 -9.89 12.53
N ASP A 71 -3.27 -10.29 12.21
CA ASP A 71 -4.16 -9.64 11.25
C ASP A 71 -3.91 -8.12 11.16
N SER A 72 -3.35 -7.66 10.03
CA SER A 72 -3.26 -6.24 9.65
C SER A 72 -2.10 -5.39 10.19
N ARG A 73 -0.91 -5.93 10.51
CA ARG A 73 0.26 -5.05 10.75
C ARG A 73 0.75 -4.44 9.43
N LEU A 74 0.26 -3.24 9.16
CA LEU A 74 0.66 -2.40 8.06
C LEU A 74 1.97 -1.69 8.40
N VAL A 75 2.97 -1.79 7.53
CA VAL A 75 4.25 -1.10 7.66
C VAL A 75 4.22 0.11 6.72
N SER A 76 4.50 1.30 7.26
CA SER A 76 4.64 2.53 6.48
C SER A 76 5.99 2.57 5.78
N VAL A 77 5.99 3.09 4.56
CA VAL A 77 7.22 3.33 3.78
C VAL A 77 7.46 4.83 3.76
N GLU A 78 8.61 5.27 4.25
CA GLU A 78 8.94 6.69 4.35
C GLU A 78 10.32 7.02 3.73
N CYS A 79 11.20 6.03 3.61
CA CYS A 79 12.55 6.17 3.06
C CYS A 79 12.84 5.19 1.91
N ASP A 80 13.94 5.42 1.19
CA ASP A 80 14.43 4.48 0.18
C ASP A 80 14.87 3.12 0.78
N ASP A 81 15.45 3.12 1.98
CA ASP A 81 15.80 1.89 2.70
C ASP A 81 14.56 1.01 2.96
N ASP A 82 13.44 1.62 3.36
CA ASP A 82 12.16 0.93 3.55
C ASP A 82 11.64 0.31 2.24
N VAL A 83 11.82 0.99 1.11
CA VAL A 83 11.44 0.48 -0.21
C VAL A 83 12.30 -0.73 -0.57
N VAL A 84 13.60 -0.65 -0.35
CA VAL A 84 14.52 -1.76 -0.61
C VAL A 84 14.18 -2.95 0.29
N ALA A 85 13.95 -2.71 1.58
CA ALA A 85 13.51 -3.73 2.54
C ALA A 85 12.19 -4.37 2.07
N MET A 86 11.16 -3.57 1.77
CA MET A 86 9.88 -4.05 1.26
C MET A 86 10.06 -4.90 -0.02
N LEU A 87 10.93 -4.52 -0.94
CA LEU A 87 11.13 -5.26 -2.19
C LEU A 87 12.03 -6.50 -2.02
N SER A 88 12.86 -6.52 -0.98
CA SER A 88 13.73 -7.62 -0.61
C SER A 88 12.98 -8.72 0.14
N GLU A 89 12.05 -8.33 1.01
CA GLU A 89 11.21 -9.26 1.78
C GLU A 89 10.28 -10.10 0.89
N PHE A 90 10.00 -9.63 -0.34
CA PHE A 90 9.08 -10.30 -1.27
C PHE A 90 9.80 -10.79 -2.54
N GLU A 91 9.49 -12.01 -2.94
CA GLU A 91 9.95 -12.54 -4.22
C GLU A 91 9.29 -11.83 -5.41
N ALA A 92 9.98 -11.73 -6.55
CA ALA A 92 9.46 -11.09 -7.77
C ALA A 92 8.22 -11.81 -8.34
N SER A 93 8.04 -13.08 -7.96
CA SER A 93 6.87 -13.87 -8.28
C SER A 93 5.66 -13.51 -7.41
N GLN A 94 5.91 -13.01 -6.20
CA GLN A 94 4.89 -12.66 -5.21
C GLN A 94 4.31 -11.26 -5.49
N ARG A 95 3.09 -11.05 -5.01
CA ARG A 95 2.38 -9.78 -5.14
C ARG A 95 2.42 -9.10 -3.78
N ILE A 96 2.97 -7.90 -3.73
CA ILE A 96 3.08 -7.12 -2.50
C ILE A 96 1.79 -6.28 -2.37
N PRO A 97 0.93 -6.57 -1.37
CA PRO A 97 -0.24 -5.74 -1.10
C PRO A 97 0.20 -4.39 -0.54
N LEU A 98 -0.18 -3.32 -1.25
CA LEU A 98 0.08 -1.94 -0.91
C LEU A 98 -1.24 -1.17 -0.79
N TYR A 99 -1.33 -0.38 0.25
CA TYR A 99 -2.50 0.40 0.61
C TYR A 99 -2.09 1.86 0.67
N LEU A 100 -2.78 2.69 -0.10
CA LEU A 100 -2.60 4.13 -0.08
C LEU A 100 -3.66 4.74 0.82
N PHE A 101 -3.22 5.55 1.78
CA PHE A 101 -4.09 6.31 2.66
C PHE A 101 -3.95 7.79 2.34
N ASP A 102 -5.07 8.49 2.20
CA ASP A 102 -5.06 9.94 2.04
C ASP A 102 -5.10 10.60 3.43
N THR A 103 -3.95 11.09 3.91
CA THR A 103 -3.87 11.88 5.16
C THR A 103 -4.55 13.25 5.02
N GLY A 104 -4.86 13.70 3.80
CA GLY A 104 -5.59 14.95 3.53
C GLY A 104 -7.09 14.89 3.83
N ALA A 105 -7.74 13.75 3.57
CA ALA A 105 -9.15 13.49 3.82
C ALA A 105 -9.44 12.91 5.22
N ASP A 106 -8.39 12.54 5.98
CA ASP A 106 -8.54 11.98 7.33
C ASP A 106 -9.14 12.95 8.36
N SER A 107 -9.28 14.24 8.02
CA SER A 107 -10.05 15.16 8.86
C SER A 107 -11.54 14.82 8.94
N PHE A 108 -12.08 13.95 8.07
CA PHE A 108 -13.48 13.50 8.14
C PHE A 108 -13.68 12.04 8.59
N LEU A 109 -12.68 11.16 8.43
CA LEU A 109 -12.81 9.73 8.79
C LEU A 109 -12.49 9.41 10.26
N ARG A 110 -11.94 10.37 11.03
CA ARG A 110 -11.85 10.22 12.49
C ARG A 110 -13.20 10.18 13.22
N LEU A 111 -14.33 10.41 12.52
CA LEU A 111 -15.67 10.43 13.12
C LEU A 111 -16.62 9.33 12.62
N GLY A 112 -16.15 8.30 11.94
CA GLY A 112 -16.95 7.10 11.69
C GLY A 112 -16.06 5.97 11.19
N SER A 113 -16.07 4.75 11.72
CA SER A 113 -17.03 4.14 12.63
C SER A 113 -16.46 2.79 13.06
N VAL A 114 -16.63 2.49 14.36
CA VAL A 114 -17.17 1.21 14.80
C VAL A 114 -16.25 0.00 14.61
N PHE A 115 -15.33 -0.15 15.58
CA PHE A 115 -15.28 -1.40 16.33
C PHE A 115 -16.66 -1.55 17.01
N GLY A 116 -17.56 -2.32 16.41
CA GLY A 116 -18.87 -2.58 16.99
C GLY A 116 -19.69 -3.52 16.13
N CYS A 117 -19.56 -4.79 16.49
CA CYS A 117 -20.69 -5.70 16.66
C CYS A 117 -20.53 -6.30 18.05
#